data_AF-A0A955NHK5-F1
#
_entry.id   AF-A0A955NHK5-F1
#
_cell.length_a   1.000
_cell.length_b   1.000
_cell.length_c   1.000
_cell.angle_alpha   90.00
_cell.angle_beta   90.00
_cell.angle_gamma   90.00
#
_symmetry.space_group_name_H-M   'P 1'
#
loop_
_entity.id
_entity.type
_entity.pdbx_description
1 polymer ?
#
loop_
_entity_poly.entity_id
_entity_poly.type
_entity_poly.pdbx_seq_one_letter_code
_entity_poly.pdbx_strand_id
1 'polypeptide(L)'
;DADPQFVDLFARDFRLAPGSPGIDAASDIGVFSDFRGVPRPQDIEGLGGDHSPSVYDIGAFEMTNQEIPSPSPTPTPSPGEIFDSNSDGRIDARDLLALLEEESKGSEGTSIFLRFSEYWMTSGWGMSLQ
;
A
#
# COMPACT_ATOMS: atom_id res chain seq x y z
N ASP A 1 11.32 -24.30 2.68
CA ASP A 1 10.86 -22.94 2.48
C ASP A 1 11.38 -22.48 1.13
N ALA A 2 10.54 -21.89 0.29
CA ALA A 2 10.88 -21.48 -1.08
C ALA A 2 10.78 -19.97 -1.21
N ASP A 3 11.70 -19.35 -1.94
CA ASP A 3 11.67 -17.91 -2.18
C ASP A 3 10.39 -17.54 -2.96
N PRO A 4 9.52 -16.66 -2.42
CA PRO A 4 8.27 -16.29 -3.07
C PRO A 4 8.46 -15.47 -4.35
N GLN A 5 9.66 -14.97 -4.66
CA GLN A 5 9.94 -14.23 -5.90
C GLN A 5 8.97 -13.07 -6.15
N PHE A 6 9.01 -12.04 -5.30
CA PHE A 6 8.23 -10.84 -5.52
C PHE A 6 8.80 -9.97 -6.66
N VAL A 7 7.95 -9.15 -7.27
CA VAL A 7 8.35 -8.21 -8.34
C VAL A 7 9.42 -7.22 -7.87
N ASP A 8 9.20 -6.54 -6.73
CA ASP A 8 10.20 -5.65 -6.13
C ASP A 8 9.94 -5.44 -4.62
N LEU A 9 10.67 -6.21 -3.81
CA LEU A 9 10.59 -6.10 -2.35
C LEU A 9 10.99 -4.71 -1.81
N PHE A 10 11.94 -4.03 -2.45
CA PHE A 10 12.45 -2.75 -1.96
C PHE A 10 11.49 -1.61 -2.27
N ALA A 11 10.76 -1.72 -3.38
CA ALA A 11 9.66 -0.83 -3.72
C ALA A 11 8.33 -1.17 -3.02
N ARG A 12 8.31 -2.21 -2.17
CA ARG A 12 7.09 -2.73 -1.51
C ARG A 12 6.06 -3.27 -2.51
N ASP A 13 6.52 -3.78 -3.65
CA ASP A 13 5.70 -4.47 -4.63
C ASP A 13 5.71 -5.97 -4.34
N PHE A 14 4.75 -6.40 -3.53
CA PHE A 14 4.59 -7.78 -3.08
C PHE A 14 3.77 -8.66 -4.03
N ARG A 15 3.61 -8.24 -5.30
CA ARG A 15 3.06 -9.11 -6.35
C ARG A 15 4.06 -10.22 -6.65
N LEU A 16 3.57 -11.41 -6.98
CA LEU A 16 4.40 -12.53 -7.41
C LEU A 16 4.93 -12.29 -8.83
N ALA A 17 6.21 -12.59 -9.06
CA ALA A 17 6.79 -12.58 -10.39
C ALA A 17 6.38 -13.85 -11.16
N PRO A 18 6.36 -13.81 -12.51
CA PRO A 18 6.16 -15.01 -13.33
C PRO A 18 7.13 -16.13 -12.93
N GLY A 19 6.61 -17.32 -12.66
CA GLY A 19 7.39 -18.48 -12.21
C GLY A 19 7.60 -18.59 -10.70
N SER A 20 7.03 -17.67 -9.92
CA SER A 20 7.03 -17.77 -8.46
C SER A 20 6.44 -19.10 -7.97
N PRO A 21 7.04 -19.75 -6.95
CA PRO A 21 6.47 -20.94 -6.33
C PRO A 21 5.21 -20.64 -5.50
N GLY A 22 4.84 -19.37 -5.35
CA GLY A 22 3.60 -18.96 -4.71
C GLY A 22 2.40 -18.96 -5.66
N ILE A 23 2.62 -19.06 -6.98
CA ILE A 23 1.52 -19.14 -7.96
C ILE A 23 0.87 -20.52 -7.87
N ASP A 24 -0.45 -20.59 -7.88
CA ASP A 24 -1.22 -21.84 -7.87
C ASP A 24 -0.89 -22.79 -6.70
N ALA A 25 -0.49 -22.22 -5.56
CA ALA A 25 0.03 -22.96 -4.41
C ALA A 25 -0.79 -22.82 -3.13
N ALA A 26 -1.78 -21.92 -3.08
CA ALA A 26 -2.61 -21.70 -1.90
C ALA A 26 -3.78 -22.69 -1.80
N SER A 27 -4.65 -22.47 -0.83
CA SER A 27 -5.89 -23.24 -0.68
C SER A 27 -7.05 -22.27 -0.59
N ASP A 28 -8.24 -22.71 -1.00
CA ASP A 28 -9.45 -21.93 -0.81
C ASP A 28 -9.74 -21.78 0.70
N ILE A 29 -9.74 -20.53 1.16
CA ILE A 29 -10.05 -20.15 2.54
C ILE A 29 -11.28 -19.23 2.63
N GLY A 30 -12.08 -19.12 1.58
CA GLY A 30 -13.28 -18.29 1.55
C GLY A 30 -13.02 -16.79 1.39
N VAL A 31 -11.93 -16.42 0.72
CA VAL A 31 -11.60 -15.03 0.38
C VAL A 31 -11.85 -14.81 -1.12
N PHE A 32 -12.76 -13.90 -1.45
CA PHE A 32 -13.25 -13.74 -2.83
C PHE A 32 -12.51 -12.66 -3.64
N SER A 33 -11.71 -11.82 -2.98
CA SER A 33 -10.94 -10.77 -3.65
C SER A 33 -9.58 -10.58 -3.00
N ASP A 34 -8.58 -10.22 -3.80
CA ASP A 34 -7.24 -9.87 -3.34
C ASP A 34 -7.20 -8.42 -2.78
N PHE A 35 -6.02 -7.95 -2.39
CA PHE A 35 -5.79 -6.61 -1.85
C PHE A 35 -6.18 -5.47 -2.81
N ARG A 36 -6.20 -5.73 -4.12
CA ARG A 36 -6.54 -4.76 -5.18
C ARG A 36 -7.99 -4.89 -5.63
N GLY A 37 -8.75 -5.82 -5.05
CA GLY A 37 -10.11 -6.13 -5.47
C GLY A 37 -10.19 -7.08 -6.67
N VAL A 38 -9.09 -7.71 -7.08
CA VAL A 38 -9.11 -8.74 -8.13
C VAL A 38 -9.83 -9.98 -7.59
N PRO A 39 -10.80 -10.54 -8.32
CA PRO A 39 -11.47 -11.77 -7.89
C PRO A 39 -10.50 -12.94 -7.73
N ARG A 40 -10.65 -13.73 -6.67
CA ARG A 40 -9.90 -14.98 -6.46
C ARG A 40 -10.78 -16.19 -6.80
N PRO A 41 -10.26 -17.25 -7.42
CA PRO A 41 -8.90 -17.41 -7.97
C PRO A 41 -8.73 -16.77 -9.36
N GLN A 42 -7.48 -16.52 -9.76
CA GLN A 42 -7.07 -16.26 -11.15
C GLN A 42 -6.06 -17.31 -11.60
N ASP A 43 -6.48 -18.22 -12.49
CA ASP A 43 -5.60 -19.19 -13.13
C ASP A 43 -5.13 -18.66 -14.48
N ILE A 44 -3.81 -18.54 -14.67
CA ILE A 44 -3.21 -18.15 -15.94
C ILE A 44 -2.44 -19.35 -16.50
N GLU A 45 -2.97 -19.91 -17.59
CA GLU A 45 -2.35 -21.04 -18.28
C GLU A 45 -0.86 -20.79 -18.58
N GLY A 46 -0.01 -21.69 -18.08
CA GLY A 46 1.44 -21.64 -18.29
C GLY A 46 2.21 -20.74 -17.32
N LEU A 47 1.57 -20.15 -16.31
CA LEU A 47 2.22 -19.51 -15.18
C LEU A 47 1.96 -20.35 -13.93
N GLY A 48 3.02 -20.64 -13.15
CA GLY A 48 2.89 -21.44 -11.94
C GLY A 48 2.98 -22.95 -12.17
N GLY A 49 2.32 -23.70 -11.29
CA GLY A 49 2.25 -25.16 -11.40
C GLY A 49 1.08 -25.55 -12.29
N ASP A 50 1.30 -25.62 -13.59
CA ASP A 50 0.33 -25.99 -14.65
C ASP A 50 -0.35 -27.38 -14.48
N HIS A 51 -0.04 -28.08 -13.39
CA HIS A 51 -0.62 -29.35 -12.97
C HIS A 51 -0.99 -29.39 -11.48
N SER A 52 -1.06 -28.22 -10.82
CA SER A 52 -1.43 -28.08 -9.42
C SER A 52 -2.95 -28.19 -9.26
N PRO A 53 -3.47 -28.86 -8.21
CA PRO A 53 -4.90 -28.84 -7.90
C PRO A 53 -5.37 -27.47 -7.35
N SER A 54 -4.45 -26.57 -7.05
CA SER A 54 -4.74 -25.21 -6.59
C SER A 54 -4.64 -24.24 -7.76
N VAL A 55 -5.56 -23.28 -7.79
CA VAL A 55 -5.59 -22.13 -8.71
C VAL A 55 -5.48 -20.81 -7.94
N TYR A 56 -5.19 -20.89 -6.64
CA TYR A 56 -5.07 -19.72 -5.76
C TYR A 56 -3.60 -19.41 -5.51
N ASP A 57 -3.28 -18.13 -5.51
CA ASP A 57 -1.93 -17.66 -5.21
C ASP A 57 -1.67 -17.47 -3.71
N ILE A 58 -0.44 -17.69 -3.26
CA ILE A 58 -0.04 -17.35 -1.90
C ILE A 58 0.09 -15.84 -1.75
N GLY A 59 -0.54 -15.32 -0.71
CA GLY A 59 -0.40 -13.94 -0.27
C GLY A 59 -1.61 -13.07 -0.58
N ALA A 60 -1.38 -11.76 -0.59
CA ALA A 60 -2.42 -10.75 -0.68
C ALA A 60 -2.80 -10.36 -2.11
N PHE A 61 -2.08 -10.85 -3.11
CA PHE A 61 -2.24 -10.49 -4.52
C PHE A 61 -2.46 -11.75 -5.36
N GLU A 62 -3.38 -11.69 -6.31
CA GLU A 62 -3.47 -12.67 -7.39
C GLU A 62 -2.65 -12.21 -8.60
N MET A 63 -1.96 -13.13 -9.24
CA MET A 63 -1.29 -12.93 -10.51
C MET A 63 -2.35 -12.71 -11.59
N THR A 64 -2.20 -11.64 -12.37
CA THR A 64 -3.11 -11.33 -13.48
C THR A 64 -2.32 -10.89 -14.69
N ASN A 65 -2.89 -11.07 -15.89
CA ASN A 65 -2.41 -10.40 -17.10
C ASN A 65 -2.84 -8.94 -17.18
N GLN A 66 -3.52 -8.41 -16.15
CA GLN A 66 -3.91 -7.01 -16.11
C GLN A 66 -2.77 -6.18 -15.50
N GLU A 67 -2.23 -5.26 -16.30
CA GLU A 67 -1.47 -4.13 -15.79
C GLU A 67 -2.43 -3.16 -15.07
N ILE A 68 -2.93 -3.56 -13.90
CA ILE A 68 -3.53 -2.58 -13.01
C ILE A 68 -2.36 -1.70 -12.54
N PRO A 69 -2.46 -0.36 -12.59
CA PRO A 69 -1.39 0.51 -12.13
C PRO A 69 -1.08 0.18 -10.67
N SER A 70 0.20 -0.01 -10.36
CA SER A 70 0.64 0.00 -8.97
C SER A 70 0.19 1.33 -8.37
N PRO A 71 -0.46 1.35 -7.18
CA PRO A 71 -0.68 2.62 -6.52
C PRO A 71 0.69 3.29 -6.41
N SER A 72 0.85 4.42 -7.10
CA SER A 72 2.05 5.25 -6.95
C SER A 72 2.25 5.43 -5.46
N PRO A 73 3.46 5.19 -4.90
CA PRO A 73 3.67 5.40 -3.49
C PRO A 73 3.14 6.78 -3.17
N THR A 74 2.16 6.86 -2.26
CA THR A 74 1.77 8.15 -1.71
C THR A 74 3.07 8.73 -1.17
N PRO A 75 3.56 9.87 -1.69
CA PRO A 75 4.80 10.44 -1.20
C PRO A 75 4.66 10.50 0.31
N THR A 76 5.55 9.80 1.01
CA THR A 76 5.61 9.94 2.47
C THR A 76 5.87 11.43 2.66
N PRO A 77 4.94 12.16 3.27
CA PRO A 77 5.10 13.59 3.34
C PRO A 77 6.38 13.85 4.11
N SER A 78 7.33 14.57 3.49
CA SER A 78 8.62 14.84 4.12
C SER A 78 8.34 15.52 5.46
N PRO A 79 9.04 15.16 6.56
CA PRO A 79 8.82 15.75 7.89
C PRO A 79 8.94 17.28 8.01
N GLY A 80 9.16 18.01 6.91
CA GLY A 80 9.15 19.46 6.84
C GLY A 80 8.08 20.09 5.94
N GLU A 81 7.31 19.32 5.15
CA GLU A 81 6.39 19.88 4.14
C GLU A 81 4.91 19.88 4.58
N ILE A 82 4.56 19.19 5.67
CA ILE A 82 3.14 18.99 6.06
C ILE A 82 2.55 20.21 6.78
N PHE A 83 3.39 21.10 7.30
CA PHE A 83 2.96 22.18 8.20
C PHE A 83 3.63 23.54 7.95
N ASP A 84 4.42 23.68 6.88
CA ASP A 84 4.99 24.95 6.40
C ASP A 84 4.62 25.10 4.91
N SER A 85 3.31 25.21 4.65
CA SER A 85 2.74 25.21 3.30
C SER A 85 3.17 26.43 2.49
N ASN A 86 3.66 27.50 3.14
CA ASN A 86 4.16 28.69 2.48
C ASN A 86 5.70 28.79 2.44
N SER A 87 6.41 27.80 3.00
CA SER A 87 7.87 27.68 3.06
C SER A 87 8.58 28.88 3.72
N ASP A 88 7.95 29.52 4.71
CA ASP A 88 8.53 30.65 5.45
C ASP A 88 9.32 30.22 6.71
N GLY A 89 9.41 28.91 6.97
CA GLY A 89 10.13 28.33 8.08
C GLY A 89 9.39 28.42 9.41
N ARG A 90 8.09 28.75 9.39
CA ARG A 90 7.22 28.77 10.57
C ARG A 90 6.01 27.90 10.33
N ILE A 91 5.34 27.55 11.43
CA ILE A 91 4.01 26.97 11.43
C ILE A 91 3.10 28.07 11.97
N ASP A 92 2.37 28.75 11.10
CA ASP A 92 1.48 29.86 11.44
C ASP A 92 0.05 29.67 10.91
N ALA A 93 -0.80 30.68 11.12
CA ALA A 93 -2.21 30.61 10.75
C ALA A 93 -2.42 30.47 9.22
N ARG A 94 -1.42 30.80 8.40
CA ARG A 94 -1.47 30.61 6.94
C ARG A 94 -1.27 29.16 6.55
N ASP A 95 -0.47 28.41 7.29
CA ASP A 95 -0.31 26.96 7.09
C ASP A 95 -1.61 26.24 7.47
N LEU A 96 -2.26 26.67 8.56
CA LEU A 96 -3.56 26.14 8.96
C LEU A 96 -4.66 26.46 7.95
N LEU A 97 -4.62 27.64 7.31
CA LEU A 97 -5.61 28.04 6.31
C LEU A 97 -5.42 27.31 4.97
N ALA A 98 -4.16 27.08 4.57
CA ALA A 98 -3.83 26.29 3.39
C ALA A 98 -4.33 24.85 3.51
N LEU A 99 -4.16 24.23 4.69
CA LEU A 99 -4.65 22.88 4.97
C LEU A 99 -6.19 22.79 4.94
N LEU A 100 -6.91 23.84 5.36
CA LEU A 100 -8.37 23.90 5.28
C LEU A 100 -8.88 24.11 3.85
N GLU A 101 -8.14 24.85 3.01
CA GLU A 101 -8.50 25.02 1.60
C GLU A 101 -8.24 23.76 0.76
N GLU A 102 -7.19 22.99 1.06
CA GLU A 102 -6.94 21.70 0.42
C GLU A 102 -8.00 20.65 0.76
N GLU A 103 -8.51 20.62 2.01
CA GLU A 103 -9.61 19.75 2.44
C GLU A 103 -10.90 20.02 1.64
N SER A 104 -11.13 21.27 1.20
CA SER A 104 -12.31 21.65 0.40
C SER A 104 -12.28 21.21 -1.06
N LYS A 105 -11.11 20.83 -1.60
CA LYS A 105 -10.91 20.52 -3.03
C LYS A 105 -10.70 19.03 -3.34
N GLY A 106 -10.48 18.17 -2.35
CA GLY A 106 -10.17 16.75 -2.53
C GLY A 106 -11.28 15.80 -2.08
N SER A 107 -11.76 14.93 -2.98
CA SER A 107 -12.73 13.87 -2.68
C SER A 107 -12.14 12.61 -2.03
N GLU A 108 -10.99 12.71 -1.37
CA GLU A 108 -10.30 11.59 -0.72
C GLU A 108 -9.91 12.06 0.70
N GLY A 109 -10.92 12.07 1.58
CA GLY A 109 -10.84 12.64 2.92
C GLY A 109 -9.84 11.93 3.83
N THR A 110 -8.62 12.46 3.92
CA THR A 110 -7.74 12.20 5.06
C THR A 110 -7.94 13.30 6.09
N SER A 111 -8.71 12.98 7.14
CA SER A 111 -9.02 13.90 8.23
C SER A 111 -7.74 14.47 8.85
N ILE A 112 -7.73 15.79 9.13
CA ILE A 112 -6.63 16.49 9.80
C ILE A 112 -6.18 15.79 11.09
N PHE A 113 -7.11 15.13 11.79
CA PHE A 113 -6.85 14.39 13.02
C PHE A 113 -5.89 13.21 12.82
N LEU A 114 -5.92 12.55 11.66
CA LEU A 114 -5.03 11.43 11.35
C LEU A 114 -3.59 11.93 11.11
N ARG A 115 -3.42 13.07 10.43
CA ARG A 115 -2.11 13.66 10.17
C ARG A 115 -1.42 14.18 11.44
N PHE A 116 -2.19 14.71 12.40
CA PHE A 116 -1.65 15.03 13.73
C PHE A 116 -1.16 13.77 14.45
N SER A 117 -1.90 12.65 14.37
CA SER A 117 -1.50 11.41 15.05
C SER A 117 -0.20 10.81 14.50
N GLU A 118 0.06 10.91 13.19
CA GLU A 118 1.29 10.44 12.57
C GLU A 118 2.52 11.28 12.95
N TYR A 119 2.34 12.59 13.17
CA TYR A 119 3.41 13.49 13.64
C TYR A 119 3.88 13.13 15.06
N TRP A 120 2.96 12.76 15.95
CA TRP A 120 3.31 12.31 17.31
C TRP A 120 4.01 10.94 17.32
N MET A 121 3.74 10.07 16.34
CA MET A 121 4.39 8.76 16.25
C MET A 121 5.81 8.83 15.65
N THR A 122 6.11 9.83 14.83
CA THR A 122 7.39 9.91 14.08
C THR A 122 8.41 10.88 14.68
N SER A 123 8.00 11.81 15.55
CA SER A 123 8.87 12.83 16.15
C SER A 123 9.72 12.36 17.34
N GLY A 124 9.83 11.06 17.60
CA GLY A 124 10.84 10.48 18.50
C GLY A 124 10.70 10.83 19.98
N TRP A 125 9.68 11.57 20.39
CA TRP A 125 9.30 11.72 21.80
C TRP A 125 8.41 10.55 22.21
N GLY A 126 9.04 9.39 22.40
CA GLY A 126 8.36 8.24 22.99
C GLY A 126 7.77 8.62 24.33
N MET A 127 6.46 8.40 24.50
CA MET A 127 5.86 8.35 25.83
C MET A 127 6.54 7.21 26.60
N SER A 128 7.50 7.56 27.46
CA SER A 128 7.83 6.74 28.61
C SER A 128 6.62 6.75 29.52
N LEU A 129 5.77 5.73 29.40
CA LEU A 129 4.75 5.41 30.40
C LEU A 129 5.48 4.91 31.66
N GLN A 130 5.62 5.78 32.66
CA GLN A 130 5.56 5.36 34.06
C GLN A 130 4.11 5.41 34.54
#